data_AF-A0A9K3JPC1-F1
#
_entry.id   AF-A0A9K3JPC1-F1
#
_cell.length_a   1.000
_cell.length_b   1.000
_cell.length_c   1.000
_cell.angle_alpha   90.00
_cell.angle_beta   90.00
_cell.angle_gamma   90.00
#
_symmetry.space_group_name_H-M   'P 1'
#
loop_
_entity.id
_entity.type
_entity.pdbx_description
1 polymer ?
#
loop_
_entity_poly.entity_id
_entity_poly.type
_entity_poly.pdbx_seq_one_letter_code
_entity_poly.pdbx_strand_id
1 'polypeptide(L)'
;MTSSSRRRAKLSKTSSSVDPETPTSDVRNVDLNEVVDVDEELEEELTRPPGRRKDKRTGKKTVESSSDLELKEDFEDMNCRLQDIRNLGHQRYEIMKERAAETKKFNEMQEARQMEKDIEFLSKPIDHLQGDALILAQMHRQKIQEKYGL
;
A
#
# COMPACT_ATOMS: atom_id res chain seq x y z
N MET A 1 -47.54 8.71 36.71
CA MET A 1 -46.55 8.52 37.78
C MET A 1 -46.11 7.07 37.78
N THR A 2 -44.85 6.78 37.49
CA THR A 2 -43.97 5.81 38.17
C THR A 2 -42.59 5.92 37.51
N SER A 3 -41.68 6.56 38.21
CA SER A 3 -40.25 6.66 37.92
C SER A 3 -39.56 5.32 38.20
N SER A 4 -38.64 4.86 37.34
CA SER A 4 -37.67 3.84 37.73
C SER A 4 -36.24 4.27 37.44
N SER A 5 -35.41 4.11 38.46
CA SER A 5 -34.19 4.86 38.72
C SER A 5 -32.93 4.11 38.27
N ARG A 6 -31.99 4.90 37.75
CA ARG A 6 -30.56 4.66 37.48
C ARG A 6 -29.89 3.51 38.26
N ARG A 7 -29.10 2.71 37.53
CA ARG A 7 -27.88 2.07 38.05
C ARG A 7 -26.70 2.39 37.13
N ARG A 8 -25.85 3.32 37.55
CA ARG A 8 -24.50 3.53 36.97
C ARG A 8 -23.58 2.48 37.57
N ALA A 9 -23.03 1.59 36.75
CA ALA A 9 -21.96 0.70 37.16
C ALA A 9 -20.68 1.52 37.35
N LYS A 10 -20.15 1.53 38.58
CA LYS A 10 -18.80 2.01 38.91
C LYS A 10 -17.86 0.82 38.71
N LEU A 11 -16.99 0.86 37.71
CA LEU A 11 -15.87 -0.07 37.61
C LEU A 11 -14.59 0.66 38.01
N SER A 12 -13.92 0.02 38.95
CA SER A 12 -12.83 0.52 39.78
C SER A 12 -11.53 0.67 38.99
N LYS A 13 -10.78 1.73 39.29
CA LYS A 13 -9.38 1.88 38.91
C LYS A 13 -8.55 0.88 39.72
N THR A 14 -7.75 0.05 39.05
CA THR A 14 -6.66 -0.71 39.67
C THR A 14 -5.34 -0.12 39.20
N SER A 15 -4.52 0.27 40.17
CA SER A 15 -3.16 0.79 40.04
C SER A 15 -2.13 -0.31 39.86
N SER A 16 -1.03 0.08 39.19
CA SER A 16 0.36 -0.37 39.33
C SER A 16 0.73 -1.84 39.13
N SER A 17 1.63 -2.07 38.18
CA SER A 17 2.77 -2.98 38.33
C SER A 17 3.84 -2.56 37.32
N VAL A 18 5.04 -2.34 37.84
CA VAL A 18 6.28 -2.01 37.13
C VAL A 18 7.07 -3.32 36.92
N ASP A 19 7.87 -3.30 35.84
CA ASP A 19 9.00 -4.16 35.43
C ASP A 19 8.75 -5.46 34.63
N PRO A 20 9.68 -5.90 33.75
CA PRO A 20 11.02 -5.37 33.46
C PRO A 20 11.29 -5.01 31.98
N GLU A 21 12.38 -4.27 31.77
CA GLU A 21 12.96 -3.91 30.47
C GLU A 21 13.06 -5.09 29.48
N THR A 22 12.33 -5.00 28.39
CA THR A 22 12.66 -5.64 27.11
C THR A 22 13.27 -4.58 26.19
N PRO A 23 14.49 -4.75 25.66
CA PRO A 23 14.92 -3.93 24.54
C PRO A 23 14.06 -4.34 23.33
N THR A 24 12.99 -3.60 23.07
CA THR A 24 12.30 -3.67 21.79
C THR A 24 13.28 -3.16 20.74
N SER A 25 13.97 -4.07 20.05
CA SER A 25 14.67 -3.73 18.82
C SER A 25 13.61 -3.26 17.83
N ASP A 26 13.45 -1.95 17.73
CA ASP A 26 12.51 -1.33 16.82
C ASP A 26 13.06 -1.47 15.39
N VAL A 27 12.69 -2.55 14.70
CA VAL A 27 13.06 -2.80 13.29
C VAL A 27 12.18 -1.98 12.33
N ARG A 28 11.70 -0.80 12.77
CA ARG A 28 10.72 0.00 12.02
C ARG A 28 11.30 1.22 11.33
N ASN A 29 12.54 1.17 10.87
CA ASN A 29 13.03 2.09 9.82
C ASN A 29 14.16 1.43 9.01
N VAL A 30 13.79 0.46 8.16
CA VAL A 30 14.61 0.17 6.97
C VAL A 30 13.88 0.84 5.82
N ASP A 31 14.42 1.99 5.40
CA ASP A 31 14.02 2.65 4.17
C ASP A 31 14.47 1.76 2.99
N LEU A 32 13.52 1.02 2.42
CA LEU A 32 13.75 0.14 1.26
C LEU A 32 13.62 0.89 -0.07
N ASN A 33 13.71 2.22 -0.05
CA ASN A 33 13.65 3.05 -1.23
C ASN A 33 15.03 3.55 -1.64
N GLU A 34 16.04 2.66 -1.63
CA GLU A 34 17.22 2.86 -2.46
C GLU A 34 16.84 2.48 -3.89
N VAL A 35 16.52 3.50 -4.69
CA VAL A 35 16.40 3.39 -6.14
C VAL A 35 17.81 3.10 -6.65
N VAL A 36 18.14 1.83 -6.82
CA VAL A 36 19.29 1.43 -7.62
C VAL A 36 18.87 1.59 -9.07
N ASP A 37 19.34 2.65 -9.71
CA ASP A 37 19.36 2.77 -11.17
C ASP A 37 20.25 1.64 -11.70
N VAL A 38 19.65 0.49 -12.02
CA VAL A 38 20.34 -0.63 -12.69
C VAL A 38 20.27 -0.38 -14.19
N ASP A 39 20.95 0.68 -14.64
CA ASP A 39 21.36 0.90 -16.02
C ASP A 39 22.89 0.97 -16.05
N GLU A 40 23.54 -0.16 -15.76
CA GLU A 40 24.93 -0.42 -16.17
C GLU A 40 25.15 -1.95 -16.22
N GLU A 41 25.00 -2.49 -17.42
CA GLU A 41 25.87 -3.51 -18.03
C GLU A 41 26.78 -4.30 -17.05
N LEU A 42 26.22 -5.34 -16.43
CA LEU A 42 27.00 -6.43 -15.82
C LEU A 42 26.59 -7.74 -16.48
N GLU A 43 27.19 -8.00 -17.65
CA GLU A 43 27.40 -9.37 -18.13
C GLU A 43 28.36 -10.08 -17.16
N GLU A 44 27.85 -10.56 -16.04
CA GLU A 44 28.60 -11.45 -15.18
C GLU A 44 28.34 -12.90 -15.63
N GLU A 45 29.23 -13.36 -16.52
CA GLU A 45 29.38 -14.73 -16.96
C GLU A 45 29.43 -15.69 -15.75
N LEU A 46 28.30 -16.35 -15.45
CA LEU A 46 28.19 -17.37 -14.40
C LEU A 46 29.10 -18.56 -14.74
N THR A 47 30.36 -18.51 -14.29
CA THR A 47 31.32 -19.60 -14.37
C THR A 47 30.82 -20.79 -13.55
N ARG A 48 30.29 -21.79 -14.26
CA ARG A 48 29.82 -23.06 -13.69
C ARG A 48 30.98 -23.77 -12.98
N PRO A 49 30.82 -24.27 -11.74
CA PRO A 49 31.90 -24.96 -11.03
C PRO A 49 32.26 -26.26 -11.77
N PRO A 50 33.56 -26.61 -11.86
CA PRO A 50 33.98 -27.84 -12.52
C PRO A 50 33.56 -29.06 -11.70
N GLY A 51 32.45 -29.67 -12.13
CA GLY A 51 31.90 -30.88 -11.53
C GLY A 51 32.78 -32.12 -11.79
N ARG A 52 33.34 -32.63 -10.69
CA ARG A 52 33.48 -34.04 -10.28
C ARG A 52 33.85 -35.10 -11.34
N ARG A 53 34.96 -35.78 -11.05
CA ARG A 53 35.69 -36.79 -11.86
C ARG A 53 34.82 -37.88 -12.52
N LYS A 54 35.25 -38.28 -13.72
CA LYS A 54 34.78 -39.47 -14.44
C LYS A 54 35.23 -40.73 -13.70
N ASP A 55 34.27 -41.49 -13.17
CA ASP A 55 34.48 -42.90 -12.85
C ASP A 55 33.31 -43.76 -13.36
N LYS A 56 33.70 -44.81 -14.10
CA LYS A 56 32.99 -46.05 -14.44
C LYS A 56 31.75 -45.99 -15.35
N ARG A 57 32.02 -46.26 -16.64
CA ARG A 57 31.13 -47.05 -17.50
C ARG A 57 31.06 -48.49 -16.98
N THR A 58 29.87 -48.98 -16.63
CA THR A 58 29.44 -50.38 -16.86
C THR A 58 27.94 -50.51 -16.60
N GLY A 59 27.21 -51.09 -17.57
CA GLY A 59 25.87 -51.65 -17.36
C GLY A 59 24.72 -50.86 -17.98
N LYS A 60 24.53 -50.96 -19.31
CA LYS A 60 23.22 -50.71 -19.92
C LYS A 60 22.24 -51.76 -19.40
N LYS A 61 21.30 -51.34 -18.55
CA LYS A 61 19.99 -51.98 -18.44
C LYS A 61 18.98 -50.91 -18.85
N THR A 62 18.35 -51.11 -20.01
CA THR A 62 17.11 -50.41 -20.37
C THR A 62 16.05 -50.91 -19.41
N VAL A 63 15.88 -50.17 -18.30
CA VAL A 63 14.64 -50.20 -17.54
C VAL A 63 13.69 -49.35 -18.34
N GLU A 64 12.71 -49.98 -18.98
CA GLU A 64 11.58 -49.26 -19.57
C GLU A 64 10.88 -48.52 -18.42
N SER A 65 11.05 -47.20 -18.39
CA SER A 65 10.54 -46.35 -17.33
C SER A 65 9.06 -46.12 -17.60
N SER A 66 8.19 -46.84 -16.90
CA SER A 66 6.73 -46.63 -16.98
C SER A 66 6.26 -45.33 -16.30
N SER A 67 7.19 -44.44 -15.95
CA SER A 67 6.98 -43.16 -15.26
C SER A 67 6.90 -41.95 -16.20
N ASP A 68 7.04 -42.16 -17.52
CA ASP A 68 7.14 -41.07 -18.51
C ASP A 68 5.80 -40.33 -18.74
N LEU A 69 4.67 -41.01 -18.50
CA LEU A 69 3.33 -40.42 -18.65
C LEU A 69 2.96 -39.50 -17.48
N GLU A 70 3.30 -39.88 -16.23
CA GLU A 70 3.02 -39.08 -15.03
C GLU A 70 3.85 -37.78 -15.02
N LEU A 71 5.10 -37.83 -15.47
CA LEU A 71 5.95 -36.64 -15.55
C LEU A 71 5.39 -35.58 -16.49
N LYS A 72 4.81 -35.98 -17.62
CA LYS A 72 4.23 -35.05 -18.59
C LYS A 72 3.03 -34.31 -18.01
N GLU A 73 2.16 -35.02 -17.31
CA GLU A 73 1.00 -34.43 -16.61
C GLU A 73 1.47 -33.45 -15.53
N ASP A 74 2.50 -33.81 -14.75
CA ASP A 74 3.10 -32.91 -13.75
C ASP A 74 3.68 -31.63 -14.38
N PHE A 75 4.32 -31.74 -15.55
CA PHE A 75 4.83 -30.56 -16.29
C PHE A 75 3.70 -29.67 -16.79
N GLU A 76 2.61 -30.26 -17.30
CA GLU A 76 1.44 -29.52 -17.76
C GLU A 76 0.73 -28.81 -16.58
N ASP A 77 0.57 -29.47 -15.43
CA ASP A 77 0.02 -28.84 -14.21
C ASP A 77 0.90 -27.68 -13.73
N MET A 78 2.22 -27.89 -13.64
CA MET A 78 3.14 -26.83 -13.26
C MET A 78 3.07 -25.63 -14.21
N ASN A 79 2.98 -25.87 -15.51
CA ASN A 79 2.87 -24.79 -16.50
C ASN A 79 1.55 -24.03 -16.36
N CYS A 80 0.43 -24.72 -16.13
CA CYS A 80 -0.86 -24.07 -15.87
C CYS A 80 -0.79 -23.21 -14.61
N ARG A 81 -0.25 -23.74 -13.51
CA ARG A 81 -0.08 -23.00 -12.25
C ARG A 81 0.81 -21.77 -12.42
N LEU A 82 1.86 -21.85 -13.22
CA LEU A 82 2.73 -20.70 -13.52
C LEU A 82 1.99 -19.62 -14.33
N GLN A 83 1.11 -20.01 -15.25
CA GLN A 83 0.26 -19.07 -15.97
C GLN A 83 -0.76 -18.40 -15.04
N ASP A 84 -1.37 -19.17 -14.13
CA ASP A 84 -2.29 -18.62 -13.14
C ASP A 84 -1.62 -17.61 -12.22
N ILE A 85 -0.39 -17.89 -11.77
CA ILE A 85 0.41 -16.94 -10.97
C ILE A 85 0.66 -15.64 -11.74
N ARG A 86 1.03 -15.75 -13.02
CA ARG A 86 1.24 -14.57 -13.89
C ARG A 86 -0.05 -13.76 -14.04
N ASN A 87 -1.15 -14.44 -14.36
CA ASN A 87 -2.45 -13.81 -14.56
C ASN A 87 -2.94 -13.13 -13.29
N LEU A 88 -2.77 -13.78 -12.14
CA LEU A 88 -3.10 -13.21 -10.83
C LEU A 88 -2.24 -11.99 -10.51
N GLY A 89 -0.95 -12.03 -10.84
CA GLY A 89 -0.05 -10.87 -10.72
C GLY A 89 -0.55 -9.68 -11.53
N HIS A 90 -0.93 -9.90 -12.79
CA HIS A 90 -1.48 -8.86 -13.66
C HIS A 90 -2.80 -8.30 -13.12
N GLN A 91 -3.73 -9.16 -12.68
CA GLN A 91 -4.99 -8.72 -12.09
C GLN A 91 -4.78 -7.85 -10.84
N ARG A 92 -3.87 -8.24 -9.95
CA ARG A 92 -3.54 -7.44 -8.76
C ARG A 92 -2.98 -6.07 -9.11
N TYR A 93 -2.12 -6.02 -10.13
CA TYR A 93 -1.56 -4.77 -10.62
C TYR A 93 -2.66 -3.84 -11.16
N GLU A 94 -3.56 -4.34 -12.00
CA GLU A 94 -4.67 -3.52 -12.53
C GLU A 94 -5.61 -3.04 -11.43
N ILE A 95 -5.95 -3.88 -10.44
CA ILE A 95 -6.76 -3.47 -9.28
C ILE A 95 -6.07 -2.36 -8.49
N MET A 96 -4.77 -2.48 -8.24
CA MET A 96 -4.00 -1.46 -7.52
C MET A 96 -4.00 -0.14 -8.28
N LYS A 97 -3.78 -0.20 -9.60
CA LYS A 97 -3.77 0.95 -10.50
C LYS A 97 -5.14 1.64 -10.56
N GLU A 98 -6.21 0.87 -10.67
CA GLU A 98 -7.59 1.39 -10.65
C GLU A 98 -7.89 2.07 -9.32
N ARG A 99 -7.60 1.43 -8.19
CA ARG A 99 -7.76 2.02 -6.85
C ARG A 99 -7.00 3.33 -6.71
N ALA A 100 -5.74 3.38 -7.16
CA ALA A 100 -4.94 4.61 -7.12
C ALA A 100 -5.61 5.73 -7.94
N ALA A 101 -6.08 5.42 -9.15
CA ALA A 101 -6.79 6.38 -9.99
C ALA A 101 -8.12 6.85 -9.36
N GLU A 102 -8.90 5.95 -8.77
CA GLU A 102 -10.14 6.29 -8.06
C GLU A 102 -9.88 7.19 -6.85
N THR A 103 -8.87 6.89 -6.04
CA THR A 103 -8.51 7.73 -4.90
C THR A 103 -8.10 9.14 -5.34
N LYS A 104 -7.34 9.24 -6.44
CA LYS A 104 -6.96 10.52 -7.02
C LYS A 104 -8.20 11.32 -7.46
N LYS A 105 -9.10 10.69 -8.22
CA LYS A 105 -10.37 11.31 -8.65
C LYS A 105 -11.24 11.75 -7.48
N PHE A 106 -11.32 10.93 -6.42
CA PHE A 106 -12.08 11.28 -5.22
C PHE A 106 -11.49 12.53 -4.54
N ASN A 107 -10.16 12.61 -4.41
CA ASN A 107 -9.49 13.76 -3.84
C ASN A 107 -9.70 15.02 -4.68
N GLU A 108 -9.50 14.93 -6.01
CA GLU A 108 -9.77 16.02 -6.96
C GLU A 108 -11.22 16.52 -6.84
N MET A 109 -12.19 15.60 -6.69
CA MET A 109 -13.60 15.97 -6.50
C MET A 109 -13.85 16.70 -5.16
N GLN A 110 -13.15 16.31 -4.08
CA GLN A 110 -13.24 17.04 -2.81
C GLN A 110 -12.63 18.43 -2.92
N GLU A 111 -11.48 18.55 -3.57
CA GLU A 111 -10.80 19.82 -3.81
C GLU A 111 -11.66 20.76 -4.67
N ALA A 112 -12.28 20.25 -5.74
CA ALA A 112 -13.21 20.99 -6.58
C ALA A 112 -14.43 21.49 -5.79
N ARG A 113 -15.02 20.63 -4.94
CA ARG A 113 -16.13 21.05 -4.05
C ARG A 113 -15.70 22.11 -3.03
N GLN A 114 -14.46 22.04 -2.55
CA GLN A 114 -13.95 23.07 -1.65
C GLN A 114 -13.69 24.38 -2.38
N MET A 115 -13.12 24.31 -3.58
CA MET A 115 -12.93 25.45 -4.46
C MET A 115 -14.26 26.16 -4.77
N GLU A 116 -15.32 25.41 -5.06
CA GLU A 116 -16.65 25.95 -5.29
C GLU A 116 -17.16 26.74 -4.08
N LYS A 117 -17.04 26.18 -2.86
CA LYS A 117 -17.42 26.88 -1.62
C LYS A 117 -16.61 28.14 -1.38
N ASP A 118 -15.30 28.09 -1.67
CA ASP A 118 -14.40 29.23 -1.49
C ASP A 118 -14.77 30.36 -2.48
N ILE A 119 -15.06 30.03 -3.74
CA ILE A 119 -15.52 30.98 -4.76
C ILE A 119 -16.91 31.53 -4.40
N GLU A 120 -17.84 30.68 -3.96
CA GLU A 120 -19.16 31.09 -3.51
C GLU A 120 -19.05 32.09 -2.34
N PHE A 121 -18.15 31.83 -1.39
CA PHE A 121 -17.87 32.76 -0.30
C PHE A 121 -17.34 34.10 -0.80
N LEU A 122 -16.39 34.10 -1.76
CA LEU A 122 -15.87 35.34 -2.36
C LEU A 122 -16.94 36.16 -3.10
N SER A 123 -17.94 35.49 -3.67
CA SER A 123 -19.01 36.13 -4.44
C SER A 123 -20.04 36.88 -3.58
N LYS A 124 -20.15 36.54 -2.30
CA LYS A 124 -21.14 37.15 -1.40
C LYS A 124 -20.68 38.54 -0.95
N PRO A 125 -21.57 39.56 -0.97
CA PRO A 125 -21.23 40.89 -0.49
C PRO A 125 -21.02 40.87 1.02
N ILE A 126 -19.97 41.56 1.48
CA ILE A 126 -19.60 41.63 2.90
C ILE A 126 -19.95 42.98 3.54
N ASP A 127 -20.63 43.88 2.82
CA ASP A 127 -20.91 45.26 3.26
C ASP A 127 -21.81 45.32 4.52
N HIS A 128 -22.52 44.23 4.80
CA HIS A 128 -23.34 44.08 6.00
C HIS A 128 -22.55 43.70 7.25
N LEU A 129 -21.27 43.31 7.12
CA LEU A 129 -20.40 42.94 8.23
C LEU A 129 -19.70 44.18 8.82
N GLN A 130 -19.53 44.19 10.13
CA GLN A 130 -18.84 45.28 10.86
C GLN A 130 -17.94 44.70 11.97
N GLY A 131 -16.98 45.49 12.43
CA GLY A 131 -16.06 45.12 13.51
C GLY A 131 -15.26 43.85 13.20
N ASP A 132 -15.11 42.99 14.20
CA ASP A 132 -14.31 41.77 14.11
C ASP A 132 -14.78 40.81 13.01
N ALA A 133 -16.09 40.74 12.76
CA ALA A 133 -16.65 39.88 11.71
C ALA A 133 -16.19 40.30 10.31
N LEU A 134 -16.07 41.61 10.07
CA LEU A 134 -15.55 42.15 8.81
C LEU A 134 -14.06 41.81 8.65
N ILE A 135 -13.28 41.95 9.72
CA ILE A 135 -11.83 41.64 9.72
C ILE A 135 -11.61 40.16 9.39
N LEU A 136 -12.35 39.26 10.05
CA LEU A 136 -12.24 37.82 9.81
C LEU A 136 -12.64 37.44 8.39
N ALA A 137 -13.74 38.03 7.87
CA ALA A 137 -14.17 37.79 6.50
C ALA A 137 -13.09 38.25 5.51
N GLN A 138 -12.54 39.45 5.67
CA GLN A 138 -11.48 39.97 4.81
C GLN A 138 -10.23 39.09 4.84
N MET A 139 -9.76 38.67 6.02
CA MET A 139 -8.64 37.75 6.15
C MET A 139 -8.90 36.42 5.44
N HIS A 140 -10.11 35.87 5.57
CA HIS A 140 -10.47 34.62 4.91
C HIS A 140 -10.51 34.77 3.39
N ARG A 141 -11.08 35.88 2.88
CA ARG A 141 -11.08 36.20 1.44
C ARG A 141 -9.66 36.31 0.90
N GLN A 142 -8.76 36.99 1.62
CA GLN A 142 -7.35 37.10 1.23
C GLN A 142 -6.66 35.74 1.15
N LYS A 143 -6.86 34.87 2.15
CA LYS A 143 -6.31 33.50 2.12
C LYS A 143 -6.81 32.70 0.91
N ILE A 144 -8.08 32.86 0.56
CA ILE A 144 -8.66 32.21 -0.63
C ILE A 144 -8.00 32.76 -1.91
N GLN A 145 -7.83 34.08 -2.00
CA GLN A 145 -7.16 34.72 -3.15
C GLN A 145 -5.73 34.22 -3.30
N GLU A 146 -4.95 34.18 -2.22
CA GLU A 146 -3.58 33.66 -2.20
C GLU A 146 -3.53 32.17 -2.58
N LYS A 147 -4.47 31.35 -2.08
CA LYS A 147 -4.56 29.92 -2.39
C LYS A 147 -4.76 29.64 -3.88
N TYR A 148 -5.53 30.48 -4.58
CA TYR A 148 -5.88 30.28 -5.99
C TYR A 148 -5.16 31.21 -6.96
N GLY A 149 -4.36 32.17 -6.48
CA GLY A 149 -3.68 33.15 -7.32
C GLY A 149 -4.63 34.15 -8.00
N LEU A 150 -5.70 34.54 -7.29
CA LEU A 150 -6.73 35.49 -7.75
C LEU A 150 -6.46 36.93 -7.36
#